data_AF-A0A2E1A8U5-F1
#
_entry.id   AF-A0A2E1A8U5-F1
#
_cell.length_a   1.000
_cell.length_b   1.000
_cell.length_c   1.000
_cell.angle_alpha   90.00
_cell.angle_beta   90.00
_cell.angle_gamma   90.00
#
_symmetry.space_group_name_H-M   'P 1'
#
loop_
_entity.id
_entity.type
_entity.pdbx_description
1 polymer ?
#
loop_
_entity_poly.entity_id
_entity_poly.type
_entity_poly.pdbx_seq_one_letter_code
_entity_poly.pdbx_strand_id
1 'polypeptide(L)'
;MQARQGDQDYFKSVLVTVVGSAFAAAGYHLADEPMQWLGGRYRFIKPLEGGWQAIIEFQVLAYTDNAYTGQQPSRFRVTLIRSDQPAGKPSNHPDYLHRTLSQLVVGDFGVAILPSAEHWWLFSDTTSLGNALAEAGHLAVGYGIPWLQGDLSPDDARGAADDPSSA
;
A
#
# COMPACT_ATOMS: atom_id res chain seq x y z
N MET A 1 18.37 2.64 20.21
CA MET A 1 16.88 2.72 20.19
C MET A 1 16.39 4.08 19.67
N GLN A 2 16.96 5.21 20.07
CA GLN A 2 16.53 6.55 19.62
C GLN A 2 16.58 6.79 18.10
N ALA A 3 17.60 6.29 17.37
CA ALA A 3 17.71 6.51 15.92
C ALA A 3 16.56 5.89 15.10
N ARG A 4 16.20 4.63 15.37
CA ARG A 4 15.09 3.95 14.68
C ARG A 4 13.75 4.64 14.90
N GLN A 5 13.51 5.18 16.09
CA GLN A 5 12.29 5.90 16.40
C GLN A 5 12.22 7.21 15.61
N GLY A 6 13.35 7.93 15.49
CA GLY A 6 13.47 9.11 14.62
C GLY A 6 13.17 8.81 13.14
N ASP A 7 13.71 7.71 12.60
CA ASP A 7 13.49 7.33 11.19
C ASP A 7 12.03 6.95 10.91
N GLN A 8 11.35 6.32 11.88
CA GLN A 8 9.94 5.94 11.78
C GLN A 8 9.01 7.14 11.89
N ASP A 9 9.28 8.06 12.82
CA ASP A 9 8.54 9.32 12.92
C ASP A 9 8.73 10.16 11.65
N TYR A 10 9.95 10.14 11.11
CA TYR A 10 10.29 10.78 9.86
C TYR A 10 9.52 10.18 8.66
N PHE A 11 9.55 8.85 8.49
CA PHE A 11 8.79 8.17 7.43
C PHE A 11 7.29 8.50 7.53
N LYS A 12 6.72 8.44 8.74
CA LYS A 12 5.31 8.78 8.98
C LYS A 12 4.98 10.21 8.53
N SER A 13 5.84 11.17 8.84
CA SER A 13 5.66 12.57 8.46
C SER A 13 5.59 12.74 6.94
N VAL A 14 6.53 12.13 6.21
CA VAL A 14 6.54 12.18 4.74
C VAL A 14 5.35 11.42 4.16
N LEU A 15 5.02 10.24 4.69
CA LEU A 15 3.86 9.45 4.28
C LEU A 15 2.57 10.27 4.36
N VAL A 16 2.27 10.87 5.51
CA VAL A 16 1.05 11.67 5.69
C VAL A 16 1.05 12.89 4.77
N THR A 17 2.21 13.52 4.56
CA THR A 17 2.32 14.69 3.67
C THR A 17 2.04 14.33 2.21
N VAL A 18 2.57 13.20 1.73
CA VAL A 18 2.51 12.82 0.32
C VAL A 18 1.18 12.19 -0.06
N VAL A 19 0.70 11.22 0.72
CA VAL A 19 -0.52 10.45 0.36
C VAL A 19 -1.72 10.74 1.26
N GLY A 20 -1.51 11.41 2.40
CA GLY A 20 -2.55 11.56 3.42
C GLY A 20 -3.78 12.34 2.93
N SER A 21 -3.59 13.40 2.14
CA SER A 21 -4.72 14.19 1.60
C SER A 21 -5.56 13.38 0.60
N ALA A 22 -4.91 12.63 -0.30
CA ALA A 22 -5.59 11.79 -1.28
C ALA A 22 -6.37 10.66 -0.60
N PHE A 23 -5.77 10.00 0.40
CA PHE A 23 -6.43 8.94 1.15
C PHE A 23 -7.57 9.45 2.02
N ALA A 24 -7.39 10.62 2.65
CA ALA A 24 -8.46 11.29 3.40
C ALA A 24 -9.64 11.65 2.50
N ALA A 25 -9.39 12.16 1.29
CA ALA A 25 -10.43 12.43 0.30
C ALA A 25 -11.19 11.17 -0.13
N ALA A 26 -10.52 10.01 -0.16
CA ALA A 26 -11.15 8.72 -0.42
C ALA A 26 -11.86 8.10 0.81
N GLY A 27 -11.82 8.76 1.98
CA GLY A 27 -12.46 8.33 3.22
C GLY A 27 -11.59 7.46 4.13
N TYR A 28 -10.30 7.33 3.86
CA TYR A 28 -9.36 6.61 4.72
C TYR A 28 -8.74 7.55 5.75
N HIS A 29 -8.50 7.04 6.96
CA HIS A 29 -7.76 7.74 8.01
C HIS A 29 -6.59 6.90 8.48
N LEU A 30 -5.49 7.54 8.89
CA LEU A 30 -4.37 6.85 9.50
C LEU A 30 -4.78 6.32 10.88
N ALA A 31 -4.68 5.01 11.10
CA ALA A 31 -5.00 4.37 12.37
C ALA A 31 -3.98 4.78 13.44
N ASP A 32 -4.47 5.23 14.60
CA ASP A 32 -3.64 5.61 15.75
C ASP A 32 -3.14 4.36 16.49
N GLU A 33 -2.05 3.80 15.99
CA GLU A 33 -1.45 2.56 16.50
C GLU A 33 0.05 2.74 16.79
N PRO A 34 0.43 3.49 17.85
CA PRO A 34 1.84 3.84 18.11
C PRO A 34 2.77 2.64 18.19
N MET A 35 2.31 1.52 18.75
CA MET A 35 3.11 0.29 18.84
C MET A 35 3.36 -0.38 17.48
N GLN A 36 2.42 -0.26 16.53
CA GLN A 36 2.62 -0.77 15.17
C GLN A 36 3.51 0.17 14.35
N TRP A 37 3.40 1.48 14.58
CA TRP A 37 4.29 2.47 13.97
C TRP A 37 5.75 2.23 14.38
N LEU A 38 6.00 1.89 15.65
CA LEU A 38 7.32 1.46 16.14
C LEU A 38 7.85 0.20 15.44
N GLY A 39 6.97 -0.61 14.87
CA GLY A 39 7.30 -1.77 14.04
C GLY A 39 7.47 -1.45 12.56
N GLY A 40 7.37 -0.17 12.15
CA GLY A 40 7.40 0.24 10.75
C GLY A 40 6.12 -0.11 9.98
N ARG A 41 4.99 -0.24 10.66
CA ARG A 41 3.71 -0.55 10.02
C ARG A 41 2.73 0.60 10.20
N TYR A 42 2.21 1.13 9.09
CA TYR A 42 1.26 2.24 9.07
C TYR A 42 0.03 1.84 8.28
N ARG A 43 -1.16 2.05 8.83
CA ARG A 43 -2.42 1.60 8.23
C ARG A 43 -3.36 2.76 8.01
N PHE A 44 -3.77 2.95 6.76
CA PHE A 44 -4.91 3.79 6.44
C PHE A 44 -6.15 2.90 6.38
N ILE A 45 -7.19 3.24 7.14
CA ILE A 45 -8.39 2.42 7.30
C ILE A 45 -9.61 3.22 6.85
N LYS A 46 -10.49 2.57 6.10
CA LYS A 46 -11.82 3.07 5.75
C LYS A 46 -12.86 2.01 6.14
N PRO A 47 -13.85 2.33 7.00
CA PRO A 47 -14.98 1.46 7.20
C PRO A 47 -15.80 1.38 5.90
N LEU A 48 -16.25 0.19 5.57
CA LEU A 48 -17.16 -0.09 4.47
C LEU A 48 -18.52 -0.54 5.03
N GLU A 49 -19.52 -0.66 4.16
CA GLU A 49 -20.83 -1.17 4.54
C GLU A 49 -20.75 -2.63 5.03
N GLY A 50 -21.74 -3.06 5.81
CA GLY A 50 -21.83 -4.45 6.28
C GLY A 50 -20.75 -4.86 7.30
N GLY A 51 -20.08 -3.89 7.94
CA GLY A 51 -19.03 -4.17 8.93
C GLY A 51 -17.65 -4.47 8.34
N TRP A 52 -17.50 -4.33 7.02
CA TRP A 52 -16.24 -4.49 6.33
C TRP A 52 -15.28 -3.33 6.58
N GLN A 53 -13.99 -3.58 6.39
CA GLN A 53 -12.94 -2.56 6.43
C GLN A 53 -12.05 -2.71 5.21
N ALA A 54 -11.72 -1.58 4.59
CA ALA A 54 -10.65 -1.48 3.60
C ALA A 54 -9.40 -0.89 4.28
N ILE A 55 -8.26 -1.53 4.08
CA ILE A 55 -7.00 -1.15 4.70
C ILE A 55 -5.91 -1.06 3.63
N ILE A 56 -5.18 0.05 3.66
CA ILE A 56 -3.93 0.25 2.93
C ILE A 56 -2.81 0.27 3.96
N GLU A 57 -2.03 -0.79 4.00
CA GLU A 57 -0.93 -0.98 4.94
C GLU A 57 0.42 -0.70 4.28
N PHE A 58 1.18 0.22 4.84
CA PHE A 58 2.59 0.44 4.50
C PHE A 58 3.45 -0.31 5.52
N GLN A 59 4.32 -1.19 5.04
CA GLN A 59 5.35 -1.80 5.86
C GLN A 59 6.72 -1.30 5.40
N VAL A 60 7.36 -0.50 6.24
CA VAL A 60 8.71 0.03 6.03
C VAL A 60 9.75 -0.80 6.78
N LEU A 61 10.86 -1.06 6.09
CA LEU A 61 12.09 -1.61 6.64
C LEU A 61 13.16 -0.53 6.46
N ALA A 62 13.38 0.26 7.50
CA ALA A 62 14.39 1.31 7.51
C ALA A 62 15.75 0.73 7.91
N TYR A 63 16.75 0.96 7.08
CA TYR A 63 18.16 0.66 7.39
C TYR A 63 18.85 1.97 7.74
N THR A 64 19.34 2.06 8.97
CA THR A 64 20.23 3.16 9.38
C THR A 64 21.60 2.92 8.77
N ASP A 65 22.10 3.89 8.02
CA ASP A 65 23.44 3.86 7.46
C ASP A 65 24.46 3.67 8.60
N ASN A 66 25.12 2.53 8.60
CA ASN A 66 26.21 2.23 9.53
C ASN A 66 27.22 1.32 8.82
N ALA A 67 28.45 1.29 9.33
CA ALA A 67 29.58 0.58 8.73
C ALA A 67 29.33 -0.93 8.50
N TYR A 68 28.25 -1.50 9.03
CA TYR A 68 27.90 -2.92 8.93
C TYR A 68 26.71 -3.23 8.01
N THR A 69 25.93 -2.24 7.57
CA THR A 69 24.74 -2.43 6.71
C THR A 69 25.04 -2.33 5.21
N GLY A 70 26.28 -2.00 4.84
CA GLY A 70 26.72 -2.00 3.44
C GLY A 70 25.96 -1.04 2.53
N GLN A 71 25.48 0.10 3.05
CA GLN A 71 24.71 1.11 2.30
C GLN A 71 23.43 0.56 1.64
N GLN A 72 22.79 -0.47 2.21
CA GLN A 72 21.54 -0.97 1.65
C GLN A 72 20.43 0.08 1.77
N PRO A 73 19.70 0.38 0.67
CA PRO A 73 18.60 1.34 0.72
C PRO A 73 17.49 0.84 1.63
N SER A 74 16.85 1.77 2.33
CA SER A 74 15.58 1.50 3.01
C SER A 74 14.52 1.13 2.00
N ARG A 75 13.50 0.39 2.44
CA ARG A 75 12.45 -0.07 1.53
C ARG A 75 11.10 -0.16 2.19
N PHE A 76 10.05 -0.08 1.39
CA PHE A 76 8.70 -0.35 1.86
C PHE A 76 7.90 -1.15 0.84
N ARG A 77 6.82 -1.75 1.33
CA ARG A 77 5.78 -2.38 0.51
C ARG A 77 4.41 -1.88 0.95
N VAL A 78 3.46 -1.94 0.02
CA VAL A 78 2.06 -1.60 0.27
C VAL A 78 1.22 -2.86 0.15
N THR A 79 0.40 -3.13 1.16
CA THR A 79 -0.54 -4.26 1.22
C THR A 79 -1.96 -3.72 1.29
N LEU A 80 -2.83 -4.30 0.48
CA LEU A 80 -4.26 -3.98 0.39
C LEU A 80 -5.06 -5.10 1.05
N ILE A 81 -5.94 -4.76 1.98
CA ILE A 81 -6.75 -5.72 2.72
C ILE A 81 -8.22 -5.26 2.73
N ARG A 82 -9.14 -6.15 2.36
CA ARG A 82 -10.58 -6.01 2.60
C ARG A 82 -11.01 -7.14 3.53
N SER A 83 -11.49 -6.83 4.73
CA SER A 83 -11.84 -7.84 5.73
C SER A 83 -13.04 -7.43 6.58
N ASP A 84 -13.87 -8.40 6.93
CA ASP A 84 -14.92 -8.34 7.95
C ASP A 84 -14.37 -8.57 9.37
N GLN A 85 -13.09 -8.93 9.48
CA GLN A 85 -12.43 -9.19 10.75
C GLN A 85 -11.70 -7.95 11.29
N PRO A 86 -11.65 -7.76 12.62
CA PRO A 86 -10.98 -6.61 13.22
C PRO A 86 -9.52 -6.47 12.79
N ALA A 87 -9.10 -5.24 12.49
CA ALA A 87 -7.73 -4.88 12.13
C ALA A 87 -7.17 -5.63 10.90
N GLY A 88 -8.06 -6.05 9.99
CA GLY A 88 -7.66 -6.70 8.74
C GLY A 88 -7.16 -8.13 8.92
N LYS A 89 -7.57 -8.82 9.98
CA LYS A 89 -7.20 -10.22 10.18
C LYS A 89 -7.71 -11.08 9.00
N PRO A 90 -7.04 -12.21 8.73
CA PRO A 90 -7.53 -13.18 7.74
C PRO A 90 -8.96 -13.60 8.05
N SER A 91 -9.77 -13.66 7.01
CA SER A 91 -11.15 -14.12 7.05
C SER A 91 -11.34 -15.30 6.11
N ASN A 92 -12.35 -16.12 6.40
CA ASN A 92 -12.80 -17.19 5.52
C ASN A 92 -13.93 -16.73 4.57
N HIS A 93 -14.36 -15.47 4.65
CA HIS A 93 -15.39 -14.93 3.78
C HIS A 93 -14.90 -14.84 2.31
N PRO A 94 -15.72 -15.17 1.30
CA PRO A 94 -15.30 -15.12 -0.11
C PRO A 94 -14.81 -13.74 -0.56
N ASP A 95 -15.42 -12.67 -0.06
CA ASP A 95 -15.03 -11.28 -0.36
C ASP A 95 -13.79 -10.79 0.44
N TYR A 96 -13.12 -11.67 1.20
CA TYR A 96 -11.86 -11.32 1.83
C TYR A 96 -10.77 -11.13 0.79
N LEU A 97 -10.15 -9.96 0.80
CA LEU A 97 -9.08 -9.61 -0.12
C LEU A 97 -7.79 -9.35 0.64
N HIS A 98 -6.68 -9.89 0.13
CA HIS A 98 -5.35 -9.63 0.66
C HIS A 98 -4.29 -9.79 -0.44
N ARG A 99 -3.71 -8.67 -0.87
CA ARG A 99 -2.69 -8.61 -1.93
C ARG A 99 -1.71 -7.48 -1.68
N THR A 100 -0.46 -7.62 -2.15
CA THR A 100 0.40 -6.44 -2.26
C THR A 100 -0.06 -5.58 -3.44
N LEU A 101 0.16 -4.27 -3.36
CA LEU A 101 -0.18 -3.36 -4.46
C LEU A 101 0.55 -3.73 -5.75
N SER A 102 1.81 -4.13 -5.65
CA SER A 102 2.62 -4.60 -6.78
C SER A 102 2.05 -5.88 -7.42
N GLN A 103 1.61 -6.84 -6.61
CA GLN A 103 0.94 -8.06 -7.10
C GLN A 103 -0.37 -7.73 -7.80
N LEU A 104 -1.19 -6.84 -7.23
CA LEU A 104 -2.44 -6.42 -7.84
C LEU A 104 -2.20 -5.80 -9.23
N VAL A 105 -1.32 -4.81 -9.32
CA VAL A 105 -1.09 -4.04 -10.56
C VAL A 105 -0.43 -4.91 -11.65
N VAL A 106 0.65 -5.61 -11.32
CA VAL A 106 1.44 -6.37 -12.32
C VAL A 106 0.87 -7.75 -12.55
N GLY A 107 0.51 -8.46 -11.47
CA GLY A 107 0.06 -9.84 -11.53
C GLY A 107 -1.41 -9.96 -11.93
N ASP A 108 -2.28 -9.23 -11.26
CA ASP A 108 -3.73 -9.42 -11.45
C ASP A 108 -4.24 -8.61 -12.66
N PHE A 109 -3.89 -7.32 -12.75
CA PHE A 109 -4.26 -6.43 -13.86
C PHE A 109 -3.33 -6.53 -15.08
N GLY A 110 -2.16 -7.15 -14.97
CA GLY A 110 -1.23 -7.31 -16.10
C GLY A 110 -0.55 -6.02 -16.56
N VAL A 111 -0.55 -4.97 -15.74
CA VAL A 111 -0.04 -3.64 -16.11
C VAL A 111 1.45 -3.55 -15.75
N ALA A 112 2.32 -3.49 -16.77
CA ALA A 112 3.78 -3.44 -16.62
C ALA A 112 4.32 -2.04 -16.26
N ILE A 113 3.71 -1.36 -15.28
CA ILE A 113 4.20 -0.07 -14.75
C ILE A 113 5.30 -0.28 -13.70
N LEU A 114 5.24 -1.37 -12.94
CA LEU A 114 6.27 -1.73 -11.96
C LEU A 114 7.20 -2.84 -12.51
N PRO A 115 8.45 -2.95 -12.01
CA PRO A 115 9.40 -3.96 -12.47
C PRO A 115 8.93 -5.41 -12.28
N SER A 116 8.15 -5.69 -11.22
CA SER A 116 7.62 -7.03 -10.94
C SER A 116 6.47 -7.00 -9.92
N ALA A 117 5.74 -8.11 -9.81
CA ALA A 117 4.72 -8.32 -8.79
C ALA A 117 5.29 -8.31 -7.35
N GLU A 118 6.58 -8.64 -7.17
CA GLU A 118 7.27 -8.66 -5.88
C GLU A 118 8.03 -7.34 -5.60
N HIS A 119 7.64 -6.26 -6.29
CA HIS A 119 8.34 -4.99 -6.20
C HIS A 119 8.26 -4.38 -4.79
N TRP A 120 9.43 -3.96 -4.30
CA TRP A 120 9.62 -3.11 -3.13
C TRP A 120 10.09 -1.75 -3.58
N TRP A 121 9.46 -0.70 -3.06
CA TRP A 121 9.94 0.66 -3.26
C TRP A 121 11.17 0.90 -2.42
N LEU A 122 12.24 1.40 -3.05
CA LEU A 122 13.53 1.67 -2.42
C LEU A 122 13.70 3.18 -2.21
N PHE A 123 14.32 3.57 -1.11
CA PHE A 123 14.68 4.94 -0.82
C PHE A 123 15.92 5.01 0.07
N SER A 124 16.71 6.06 -0.12
CA SER A 124 17.91 6.33 0.69
C SER A 124 17.92 7.74 1.28
N ASP A 125 17.00 8.60 0.82
CA ASP A 125 16.89 9.99 1.25
C ASP A 125 15.43 10.47 1.16
N THR A 126 15.19 11.70 1.59
CA THR A 126 13.88 12.37 1.59
C THR A 126 13.23 12.40 0.20
N THR A 127 14.02 12.72 -0.83
CA THR A 127 13.52 12.97 -2.17
C THR A 127 13.10 11.66 -2.82
N SER A 128 13.94 10.64 -2.75
CA SER A 128 13.64 9.27 -3.20
C SER A 128 12.46 8.67 -2.44
N LEU A 129 12.35 8.92 -1.12
CA LEU A 129 11.18 8.51 -0.33
C LEU A 129 9.90 9.19 -0.82
N GLY A 130 9.93 10.51 -1.03
CA GLY A 130 8.78 11.27 -1.51
C GLY A 130 8.29 10.78 -2.87
N ASN A 131 9.22 10.56 -3.81
CA ASN A 131 8.90 10.05 -5.15
C ASN A 131 8.31 8.64 -5.09
N ALA A 132 8.91 7.75 -4.30
CA ALA A 132 8.43 6.39 -4.13
C ALA A 132 7.02 6.35 -3.49
N LEU A 133 6.78 7.16 -2.47
CA LEU A 133 5.45 7.28 -1.85
C LEU A 133 4.41 7.87 -2.81
N ALA A 134 4.81 8.83 -3.65
CA ALA A 134 3.92 9.42 -4.65
C ALA A 134 3.52 8.39 -5.72
N GLU A 135 4.47 7.59 -6.22
CA GLU A 135 4.19 6.50 -7.17
C GLU A 135 3.27 5.45 -6.55
N ALA A 136 3.61 4.95 -5.36
CA ALA A 136 2.78 3.98 -4.64
C ALA A 136 1.38 4.53 -4.33
N GLY A 137 1.29 5.81 -3.96
CA GLY A 137 0.03 6.51 -3.71
C GLY A 137 -0.83 6.63 -4.96
N HIS A 138 -0.22 6.97 -6.11
CA HIS A 138 -0.93 7.04 -7.39
C HIS A 138 -1.50 5.68 -7.79
N LEU A 139 -0.71 4.61 -7.68
CA LEU A 139 -1.17 3.25 -7.94
C LEU A 139 -2.25 2.79 -6.95
N ALA A 140 -2.13 3.15 -5.67
CA ALA A 140 -3.16 2.88 -4.68
C ALA A 140 -4.47 3.59 -5.03
N VAL A 141 -4.43 4.85 -5.48
CA VAL A 141 -5.64 5.59 -5.90
C VAL A 141 -6.24 5.02 -7.19
N GLY A 142 -5.41 4.70 -8.19
CA GLY A 142 -5.88 4.24 -9.50
C GLY A 142 -6.37 2.79 -9.51
N TYR A 143 -5.73 1.90 -8.74
CA TYR A 143 -6.04 0.46 -8.75
C TYR A 143 -6.48 -0.05 -7.38
N GLY A 144 -5.73 0.28 -6.32
CA GLY A 144 -5.94 -0.31 -5.00
C GLY A 144 -7.26 0.05 -4.34
N ILE A 145 -7.63 1.33 -4.33
CA ILE A 145 -8.83 1.84 -3.68
C ILE A 145 -10.10 1.36 -4.39
N PRO A 146 -10.25 1.48 -5.73
CA PRO A 146 -11.41 0.92 -6.43
C PRO A 146 -11.53 -0.59 -6.25
N TRP A 147 -10.41 -1.32 -6.29
CA TRP A 147 -10.40 -2.76 -6.07
C TRP A 147 -10.84 -3.14 -4.65
N LEU A 148 -10.37 -2.43 -3.62
CA LEU A 148 -10.81 -2.63 -2.24
C LEU A 148 -12.31 -2.32 -2.04
N GLN A 149 -12.87 -1.40 -2.82
CA GLN A 149 -14.30 -1.06 -2.78
C GLN A 149 -15.16 -2.04 -3.58
N GLY A 150 -14.55 -2.76 -4.54
CA GLY A 150 -15.25 -3.65 -5.46
C GLY A 150 -15.72 -2.94 -6.74
N ASP A 151 -15.29 -1.69 -6.95
CA ASP A 151 -15.61 -0.90 -8.15
C ASP A 151 -14.72 -1.27 -9.35
N LEU A 152 -13.66 -2.02 -9.10
CA LEU A 152 -12.71 -2.46 -10.13
C LEU A 152 -12.30 -3.91 -9.90
N SER A 153 -12.55 -4.78 -10.88
CA SER A 153 -12.09 -6.17 -10.87
C SER A 153 -11.04 -6.42 -11.96
N PRO A 154 -10.00 -7.25 -11.71
CA PRO A 154 -9.09 -7.72 -12.75
C PRO A 154 -9.79 -8.46 -13.90
N ASP A 155 -10.93 -9.11 -13.63
CA ASP A 155 -11.68 -9.84 -14.65
C ASP A 155 -12.33 -8.89 -15.67
N ASP A 156 -12.73 -7.69 -15.25
CA ASP A 156 -13.28 -6.67 -16.14
C ASP A 156 -12.22 -6.21 -17.16
N ALA A 157 -10.96 -6.11 -16.73
CA ALA A 157 -9.85 -5.74 -17.59
C ALA A 157 -9.50 -6.83 -18.62
N ARG A 158 -9.71 -8.11 -18.28
CA ARG A 158 -9.45 -9.24 -19.20
C ARG A 158 -10.59 -9.44 -20.20
N GLY A 159 -11.85 -9.29 -19.76
CA GLY A 159 -13.01 -9.41 -20.64
C GLY A 159 -13.02 -8.40 -21.79
N ALA A 160 -12.42 -7.22 -21.61
CA ALA A 160 -12.27 -6.22 -22.66
C ALA A 160 -11.20 -6.56 -23.72
N ALA A 161 -10.21 -7.41 -23.40
CA ALA A 161 -9.15 -7.78 -24.32
C ALA A 161 -9.51 -8.97 -25.23
N ASP A 162 -10.47 -9.80 -24.79
CA ASP A 162 -10.88 -11.04 -25.47
C ASP A 162 -12.16 -10.91 -26.32
N ASP A 163 -12.74 -9.71 -26.47
CA ASP A 163 -13.88 -9.49 -27.41
C ASP A 163 -13.41 -8.88 -28.75
N PRO A 164 -13.17 -9.70 -29.80
CA PRO A 164 -12.85 -9.22 -31.14
C PRO A 164 -14.06 -8.61 -31.89
N SER A 165 -15.24 -8.47 -31.28
CA SER A 165 -16.47 -8.03 -31.98
C SER A 165 -16.74 -6.53 -31.96
N SER A 166 -15.84 -5.71 -31.41
CA SER A 166 -16.03 -4.24 -31.29
C SER A 166 -15.18 -3.40 -32.26
N ALA A 167 -14.65 -4.00 -33.33
CA ALA A 167 -13.94 -3.28 -34.41
C ALA A 167 -14.80 -3.13 -35.67
#